data_AF-E0WV07-F1
#
_entry.id   AF-E0WV07-F1
#
_cell.length_a   1.000
_cell.length_b   1.000
_cell.length_c   1.000
_cell.angle_alpha   90.00
_cell.angle_beta   90.00
_cell.angle_gamma   90.00
#
_symmetry.space_group_name_H-M   'P 1'
#
loop_
_entity.id
_entity.type
_entity.pdbx_description
1 polymer ?
#
loop_
_entity_poly.entity_id
_entity_poly.type
_entity_poly.pdbx_seq_one_letter_code
_entity_poly.pdbx_strand_id
1 'polypeptide(L)'
;MFARLLKEVRRMTKSRNYDDAMVEMLKNDTEFAIAYLHQAFAELDEEGGQEAFLIALRHIVEARGGMAVIADKAKVSRETLYRTLSAKGNPTLSTMRQIIHAAGFNFSNIAAHA
;
A
#
# COMPACT_ATOMS: atom_id res chain seq x y z
N MET A 1 4.46 20.73 -0.84
CA MET A 1 3.00 20.53 -0.65
C MET A 1 2.69 19.06 -0.33
N PHE A 2 3.23 18.10 -1.09
CA PHE A 2 3.07 16.66 -0.88
C PHE A 2 3.59 16.14 0.48
N ALA A 3 4.82 16.51 0.88
CA ALA A 3 5.39 16.14 2.19
C ALA A 3 4.57 16.66 3.41
N ARG A 4 3.78 17.74 3.23
CA ARG A 4 2.86 18.27 4.25
C ARG A 4 1.59 17.43 4.32
N LEU A 5 1.05 17.05 3.17
CA LEU A 5 -0.07 16.11 3.07
C LEU A 5 0.29 14.77 3.72
N LEU A 6 1.52 14.28 3.52
CA LEU A 6 2.02 13.02 4.10
C LEU A 6 2.27 13.09 5.61
N LYS A 7 2.77 14.23 6.13
CA LYS A 7 2.82 14.46 7.58
C LYS A 7 1.42 14.55 8.20
N GLU A 8 0.45 15.11 7.49
CA GLU A 8 -0.96 15.07 7.88
C GLU A 8 -1.50 13.64 7.83
N VAL A 9 -1.26 12.88 6.75
CA VAL A 9 -1.60 11.45 6.60
C VAL A 9 -1.09 10.65 7.78
N ARG A 10 0.22 10.74 8.09
CA ARG A 10 0.88 10.03 9.20
C ARG A 10 0.34 10.42 10.58
N ARG A 11 -0.20 11.64 10.73
CA ARG A 11 -0.82 12.14 11.96
C ARG A 11 -2.31 11.78 12.05
N MET A 12 -2.95 11.45 10.92
CA MET A 12 -4.38 11.17 10.74
C MET A 12 -4.74 9.67 10.71
N THR A 13 -3.76 8.76 10.68
CA THR A 13 -3.88 7.28 10.79
C THR A 13 -4.57 6.76 12.08
N LYS A 14 -5.28 7.61 12.81
CA LYS A 14 -6.07 7.28 14.02
C LYS A 14 -7.57 7.07 13.77
N SER A 15 -8.10 7.18 12.54
CA SER A 15 -9.55 7.08 12.27
C SER A 15 -9.91 6.28 11.02
N ARG A 16 -10.90 5.37 11.12
CA ARG A 16 -11.44 4.57 10.00
C ARG A 16 -11.98 5.41 8.85
N ASN A 17 -12.51 6.61 9.13
CA ASN A 17 -13.07 7.48 8.09
C ASN A 17 -12.00 8.00 7.12
N TYR A 18 -10.74 8.05 7.55
CA TYR A 18 -9.64 8.53 6.71
C TYR A 18 -9.15 7.45 5.74
N ASP A 19 -9.00 6.21 6.23
CA ASP A 19 -8.57 5.08 5.40
C ASP A 19 -9.56 4.87 4.24
N ASP A 20 -10.87 4.95 4.52
CA ASP A 20 -11.91 4.83 3.49
C ASP A 20 -11.81 5.94 2.43
N ALA A 21 -11.60 7.19 2.84
CA ALA A 21 -11.42 8.33 1.92
C ALA A 21 -10.14 8.20 1.09
N MET A 22 -9.04 7.74 1.70
CA MET A 22 -7.79 7.50 0.99
C MET A 22 -7.94 6.39 -0.05
N VAL A 23 -8.60 5.29 0.32
CA VAL A 23 -8.90 4.18 -0.60
C VAL A 23 -9.72 4.66 -1.80
N GLU A 24 -10.69 5.55 -1.59
CA GLU A 24 -11.48 6.14 -2.68
C GLU A 24 -10.61 6.99 -3.62
N MET A 25 -9.74 7.85 -3.09
CA MET A 25 -8.80 8.64 -3.90
C MET A 25 -7.87 7.76 -4.74
N LEU A 26 -7.25 6.74 -4.12
CA LEU A 26 -6.33 5.80 -4.77
C LEU A 26 -7.01 4.93 -5.84
N LYS A 27 -8.32 4.71 -5.70
CA LYS A 27 -9.12 3.98 -6.69
C LYS A 27 -9.36 4.83 -7.94
N ASN A 28 -9.60 6.13 -7.76
CA ASN A 28 -9.98 7.04 -8.83
C ASN A 28 -8.78 7.63 -9.58
N ASP A 29 -7.60 7.69 -8.95
CA ASP A 29 -6.38 8.23 -9.55
C ASP A 29 -5.23 7.20 -9.46
N THR A 30 -4.86 6.64 -10.62
CA THR A 30 -3.80 5.63 -10.69
C THR A 30 -2.40 6.23 -10.61
N GLU A 31 -2.19 7.46 -11.11
CA GLU A 31 -0.89 8.12 -10.96
C GLU A 31 -0.65 8.48 -9.50
N PHE A 32 -1.68 8.99 -8.81
CA PHE A 32 -1.61 9.23 -7.37
C PHE A 32 -1.34 7.94 -6.58
N ALA A 33 -1.94 6.82 -6.98
CA ALA A 33 -1.68 5.53 -6.36
C ALA A 33 -0.21 5.07 -6.48
N ILE A 34 0.43 5.30 -7.64
CA ILE A 34 1.84 5.01 -7.81
C ILE A 34 2.70 5.97 -6.98
N ALA A 35 2.43 7.28 -7.04
CA ALA A 35 3.15 8.29 -6.27
C ALA A 35 3.09 8.02 -4.75
N TYR A 36 1.91 7.63 -4.26
CA TYR A 36 1.70 7.27 -2.86
C TYR A 36 2.54 6.06 -2.43
N LEU A 37 2.53 4.99 -3.23
CA LEU A 37 3.29 3.78 -2.93
C LEU A 37 4.81 3.98 -3.13
N HIS A 38 5.22 4.78 -4.12
CA HIS A 38 6.60 5.17 -4.33
C HIS A 38 7.16 5.97 -3.15
N GLN A 39 6.42 6.95 -2.64
CA GLN A 39 6.87 7.68 -1.47
C GLN A 39 7.11 6.76 -0.27
N ALA A 40 6.18 5.85 0.00
CA ALA A 40 6.34 4.88 1.08
C ALA A 40 7.53 3.94 0.84
N PHE A 41 7.85 3.65 -0.42
CA PHE A 41 9.03 2.90 -0.81
C PHE A 41 10.34 3.69 -0.62
N ALA A 42 10.35 4.99 -0.93
CA ALA A 42 11.51 5.85 -0.73
C ALA A 42 11.86 6.05 0.75
N GLU A 43 10.87 5.96 1.64
CA GLU A 43 11.04 6.07 3.09
C GLU A 43 11.28 4.71 3.78
N LEU A 44 11.50 3.62 3.02
CA LEU A 44 11.56 2.26 3.59
C LEU A 44 12.70 2.09 4.62
N ASP A 45 13.82 2.80 4.43
CA ASP A 45 15.00 2.75 5.30
C ASP A 45 14.87 3.62 6.57
N GLU A 46 13.81 4.42 6.69
CA GLU A 46 13.54 5.28 7.84
C GLU A 46 12.92 4.49 9.01
N GLU A 47 12.99 5.05 10.23
CA GLU A 47 12.32 4.45 11.39
C GLU A 47 10.80 4.38 11.16
N GLY A 48 10.25 3.16 11.17
CA GLY A 48 8.84 2.90 10.88
C GLY A 48 8.51 2.78 9.38
N GLY A 49 9.52 2.84 8.50
CA GLY A 49 9.36 2.84 7.04
C GLY A 49 8.72 1.57 6.51
N GLN A 50 9.15 0.40 7.00
CA GLN A 50 8.57 -0.89 6.62
C GLN A 50 7.07 -0.94 6.96
N GLU A 51 6.68 -0.52 8.16
CA GLU A 51 5.29 -0.52 8.59
C GLU A 51 4.45 0.43 7.74
N ALA A 52 4.96 1.64 7.48
CA ALA A 52 4.31 2.62 6.61
C ALA A 52 4.11 2.08 5.19
N PHE A 53 5.12 1.41 4.63
CA PHE A 53 5.02 0.78 3.32
C PHE A 53 3.96 -0.33 3.26
N LEU A 54 3.90 -1.20 4.27
CA LEU A 54 2.90 -2.28 4.30
C LEU A 54 1.48 -1.73 4.43
N ILE A 55 1.27 -0.67 5.22
CA ILE A 55 -0.02 0.01 5.32
C ILE A 55 -0.37 0.73 4.01
N ALA A 56 0.59 1.39 3.36
CA ALA A 56 0.36 2.02 2.06
C ALA A 56 -0.05 0.99 1.00
N LEU A 57 0.66 -0.14 0.92
CA LEU A 57 0.31 -1.24 0.04
C LEU A 57 -1.07 -1.82 0.38
N ARG A 58 -1.47 -1.85 1.65
CA ARG A 58 -2.81 -2.23 2.07
C ARG A 58 -3.89 -1.33 1.49
N HIS A 59 -3.73 0.00 1.55
CA HIS A 59 -4.68 0.94 0.96
C HIS A 59 -4.81 0.72 -0.55
N ILE A 60 -3.70 0.47 -1.22
CA ILE A 60 -3.68 0.14 -2.65
C ILE A 60 -4.47 -1.16 -2.92
N VAL A 61 -4.25 -2.21 -2.13
CA VAL A 61 -4.99 -3.47 -2.22
C VAL A 61 -6.50 -3.25 -2.04
N GLU A 62 -6.88 -2.44 -1.07
CA GLU A 62 -8.29 -2.10 -0.81
C GLU A 62 -8.89 -1.30 -1.99
N ALA A 63 -8.15 -0.34 -2.54
CA ALA A 63 -8.56 0.46 -3.70
C ALA A 63 -8.70 -0.36 -5.00
N ARG A 64 -7.91 -1.43 -5.18
CA ARG A 64 -7.84 -2.23 -6.42
C ARG A 64 -8.80 -3.42 -6.47
N GLY A 65 -9.87 -3.38 -5.68
CA GLY A 65 -10.92 -4.40 -5.65
C GLY A 65 -11.06 -5.13 -4.31
N GLY A 66 -10.28 -4.74 -3.31
CA GLY A 66 -10.40 -5.26 -1.95
C GLY A 66 -9.61 -6.55 -1.72
N MET A 67 -9.52 -6.89 -0.43
CA MET A 67 -8.73 -8.02 0.07
C MET A 67 -9.10 -9.36 -0.55
N ALA A 68 -10.39 -9.59 -0.83
CA ALA A 68 -10.85 -10.85 -1.42
C ALA A 68 -10.33 -11.02 -2.86
N VAL A 69 -10.45 -9.97 -3.68
CA VAL A 69 -10.04 -10.01 -5.10
C VAL A 69 -8.52 -10.13 -5.21
N ILE A 70 -7.78 -9.36 -4.40
CA ILE A 70 -6.32 -9.40 -4.44
C ILE A 70 -5.77 -10.72 -3.90
N ALA A 71 -6.35 -11.27 -2.83
CA ALA A 71 -5.92 -12.56 -2.29
C ALA A 71 -6.04 -13.69 -3.33
N ASP A 72 -7.16 -13.74 -4.06
CA ASP A 72 -7.36 -14.73 -5.13
C ASP A 72 -6.36 -14.57 -6.28
N LYS A 73 -6.14 -13.32 -6.74
CA LYS A 73 -5.16 -13.02 -7.79
C LYS A 73 -3.73 -13.34 -7.37
N ALA A 74 -3.37 -13.04 -6.12
CA ALA A 74 -2.06 -13.30 -5.55
C ALA A 74 -1.87 -14.75 -5.05
N LYS A 75 -2.88 -15.60 -5.17
CA LYS A 75 -2.87 -17.01 -4.75
C LYS A 75 -2.48 -17.21 -3.27
N VAL A 76 -3.01 -16.35 -2.41
CA VAL A 76 -2.88 -16.44 -0.94
C VAL A 76 -4.26 -16.41 -0.28
N SER A 77 -4.35 -16.87 0.98
CA SER A 77 -5.60 -16.70 1.73
C SER A 77 -5.80 -15.23 2.14
N ARG A 78 -7.06 -14.81 2.34
CA ARG A 78 -7.38 -13.47 2.85
C ARG A 78 -6.73 -13.21 4.20
N GLU A 79 -6.74 -14.20 5.09
CA GLU A 79 -6.08 -14.12 6.39
C GLU A 79 -4.57 -13.90 6.25
N THR A 80 -3.92 -14.64 5.34
CA THR A 80 -2.50 -14.44 5.04
C THR A 80 -2.27 -13.02 4.55
N LEU A 81 -3.08 -12.52 3.62
CA LEU A 81 -2.96 -11.17 3.09
C LEU A 81 -3.10 -10.10 4.20
N TYR A 82 -4.10 -10.22 5.07
CA TYR A 82 -4.26 -9.30 6.22
C TYR A 82 -3.07 -9.31 7.16
N ARG A 83 -2.54 -10.50 7.50
CA ARG A 83 -1.36 -10.63 8.36
C ARG A 83 -0.11 -10.05 7.69
N THR A 84 0.07 -10.36 6.40
CA THR A 84 1.19 -9.91 5.59
C THR A 84 1.23 -8.39 5.44
N LEU A 85 0.09 -7.74 5.24
CA LEU A 85 -0.02 -6.28 5.08
C LEU A 85 -0.38 -5.54 6.38
N SER A 86 -0.15 -6.19 7.53
CA SER A 86 -0.24 -5.52 8.82
C SER A 86 1.03 -4.72 9.10
N ALA A 87 0.97 -3.78 10.05
CA ALA A 87 2.17 -3.05 10.49
C ALA A 87 3.28 -3.99 10.97
N LYS A 88 2.96 -5.18 11.51
CA LYS A 88 3.97 -6.16 11.95
C LYS A 88 4.23 -7.25 10.92
N GLY A 89 3.77 -7.05 9.68
CA GLY A 89 3.96 -7.99 8.59
C GLY A 89 5.42 -8.13 8.22
N ASN A 90 5.79 -9.32 7.74
CA ASN A 90 7.12 -9.61 7.21
C ASN A 90 7.00 -10.47 5.94
N PRO A 91 6.48 -9.92 4.83
CA PRO A 91 6.40 -10.66 3.57
C PRO A 91 7.78 -11.05 3.07
N THR A 92 7.88 -12.24 2.47
CA THR A 92 8.99 -12.50 1.56
C THR A 92 8.91 -11.57 0.36
N LEU A 93 10.04 -11.27 -0.28
CA LEU A 93 10.07 -10.49 -1.52
C LEU A 93 9.14 -11.11 -2.60
N SER A 94 9.08 -12.44 -2.67
CA SER A 94 8.19 -13.14 -3.61
C SER A 94 6.71 -12.89 -3.33
N THR A 95 6.29 -12.92 -2.06
CA THR A 95 4.92 -12.62 -1.65
C THR A 95 4.57 -11.17 -1.94
N MET A 96 5.47 -10.25 -1.60
CA MET A 96 5.28 -8.82 -1.85
C MET A 96 5.09 -8.54 -3.35
N ARG A 97 5.92 -9.16 -4.20
CA ARG A 97 5.81 -9.06 -5.66
C ARG A 97 4.48 -9.60 -6.17
N GLN A 98 4.02 -10.75 -5.69
CA GLN A 98 2.72 -11.32 -6.08
C GLN A 98 1.56 -10.37 -5.73
N ILE A 99 1.58 -9.76 -4.55
CA ILE A 99 0.55 -8.81 -4.11
C ILE A 99 0.55 -7.55 -4.97
N ILE A 100 1.73 -6.97 -5.23
CA ILE A 100 1.88 -5.75 -6.05
C ILE A 100 1.39 -6.00 -7.48
N HIS A 101 1.76 -7.14 -8.08
CA HIS A 101 1.28 -7.53 -9.41
C HIS A 101 -0.23 -7.79 -9.43
N ALA A 102 -0.77 -8.46 -8.41
CA ALA A 102 -2.21 -8.68 -8.28
C ALA A 102 -3.02 -7.37 -8.17
N ALA A 103 -2.42 -6.34 -7.56
CA ALA A 103 -2.99 -4.99 -7.47
C ALA A 103 -2.85 -4.18 -8.78
N GLY A 104 -2.18 -4.71 -9.80
CA GLY A 104 -2.03 -4.08 -11.12
C GLY A 104 -0.80 -3.19 -11.28
N PHE A 105 0.17 -3.30 -10.37
CA PHE A 105 1.42 -2.52 -10.42
C PHE A 105 2.63 -3.42 -10.63
N ASN A 106 3.75 -2.82 -11.02
CA ASN A 106 5.05 -3.50 -11.10
C ASN A 106 6.01 -2.90 -10.09
N PHE A 107 6.85 -3.74 -9.48
CA PHE A 107 7.87 -3.31 -8.53
C PHE A 107 8.80 -2.24 -9.11
N SER A 108 9.21 -2.38 -10.37
CA SER A 108 10.05 -1.42 -11.09
C SER A 108 9.37 -0.05 -11.23
N ASN A 109 8.06 -0.02 -11.46
CA ASN A 109 7.31 1.23 -11.65
C ASN A 109 7.19 1.99 -10.35
N ILE A 110 7.05 1.28 -9.23
CA ILE A 110 7.04 1.89 -7.90
C ILE A 110 8.41 2.51 -7.62
N ALA A 111 9.51 1.79 -7.90
CA ALA A 111 10.86 2.26 -7.60
C ALA A 111 11.34 3.44 -8.47
N ALA A 112 10.80 3.59 -9.69
CA ALA A 112 11.27 4.57 -10.67
C ALA A 112 10.36 5.80 -10.83
N HIS A 113 9.29 5.91 -10.04
CA HIS A 113 8.34 7.01 -10.17
C HIS A 113 8.96 8.31 -9.62
N ALA A 114 9.04 9.36 -10.43
CA ALA A 114 9.67 10.65 -10.09
C ALA A 114 8.64 11.78 -10.05
#